data_AF-A0A9D5ZQR8-F1
#
_entry.id   AF-A0A9D5ZQR8-F1
#
_cell.length_a   1.000
_cell.length_b   1.000
_cell.length_c   1.000
_cell.angle_alpha   90.00
_cell.angle_beta   90.00
_cell.angle_gamma   90.00
#
_symmetry.space_group_name_H-M   'P 1'
#
loop_
_entity.id
_entity.type
_entity.pdbx_description
1 polymer ?
#
loop_
_entity_poly.entity_id
_entity_poly.type
_entity_poly.pdbx_seq_one_letter_code
_entity_poly.pdbx_strand_id
1 'polypeptide(L)'
;MTNKYLNINLFEQIVTIFSGFVIKPAYMLLSLILISLIYKNNSKDLKTLYLGLIFFLLGETACAINYIFTSGNNEFLEILHDLGMVFIGIYIPMGLFHFVDYNIFCKTCPKRSEYPNLNKWLLPLSFSIISFIPLTHDIVPTSILMCIFGAQTCFSSTLFVQIIEIRVFPIIAICSFLLSIAKFQFFFVGFGFMSFSLFRFFLTYSFINSPVWSNFWEEITELILITSLAILLWTFKNKYEYSSIYKFDKFFSKKS
;
A
#
# COMPACT_ATOMS: atom_id res chain seq x y z
N MET A 1 -18.41 -21.36 10.07
CA MET A 1 -17.27 -20.85 10.87
C MET A 1 -17.79 -20.63 12.28
N THR A 2 -17.12 -21.15 13.30
CA THR A 2 -17.45 -20.85 14.70
C THR A 2 -16.81 -19.52 15.07
N ASN A 3 -17.62 -18.56 15.52
CA ASN A 3 -17.09 -17.28 15.98
C ASN A 3 -16.29 -17.52 17.27
N LYS A 4 -15.02 -17.15 17.26
CA LYS A 4 -14.17 -17.19 18.46
C LYS A 4 -14.32 -15.85 19.17
N TYR A 5 -14.79 -15.88 20.42
CA TYR A 5 -14.80 -14.69 21.26
C TYR A 5 -13.40 -14.47 21.86
N LEU A 6 -12.84 -13.29 21.66
CA LEU A 6 -11.55 -12.88 22.21
C LEU A 6 -11.77 -11.74 23.20
N ASN A 7 -11.41 -11.97 24.47
CA ASN A 7 -11.42 -10.93 25.48
C ASN A 7 -10.08 -10.20 25.44
N ILE A 8 -10.10 -8.95 24.98
CA ILE A 8 -8.91 -8.11 24.83
C ILE A 8 -8.76 -7.18 26.04
N ASN A 9 -7.52 -6.95 26.45
CA ASN A 9 -7.25 -6.12 27.63
C ASN A 9 -7.45 -4.62 27.32
N LEU A 10 -7.45 -3.77 28.36
CA LEU A 10 -7.65 -2.32 28.21
C LEU A 10 -6.63 -1.69 27.25
N PHE A 11 -5.38 -2.14 27.28
CA PHE A 11 -4.33 -1.62 26.42
C PHE A 11 -4.60 -1.95 24.95
N GLU A 12 -4.99 -3.18 24.63
CA GLU A 12 -5.39 -3.58 23.28
C GLU A 12 -6.61 -2.79 22.77
N GLN A 13 -7.60 -2.51 23.63
CA GLN A 13 -8.73 -1.66 23.27
C GLN A 13 -8.29 -0.22 22.93
N ILE A 14 -7.36 0.35 23.70
CA ILE A 14 -6.77 1.66 23.42
C ILE A 14 -6.00 1.62 22.09
N VAL A 15 -5.21 0.58 21.85
CA VAL A 15 -4.48 0.39 20.59
C VAL A 15 -5.44 0.35 19.41
N THR A 16 -6.54 -0.41 19.48
CA THR A 16 -7.52 -0.45 18.38
C THR A 16 -8.15 0.91 18.11
N ILE A 17 -8.55 1.65 19.15
CA ILE A 17 -9.09 3.01 18.99
C ILE A 17 -8.04 3.93 18.36
N PHE A 18 -6.80 3.91 18.87
CA PHE A 18 -5.74 4.76 18.38
C PHE A 18 -5.41 4.48 16.90
N SER A 19 -5.39 3.20 16.53
CA SER A 19 -5.20 2.73 15.16
C SER A 19 -6.27 3.29 14.22
N GLY A 20 -7.55 3.05 14.53
CA GLY A 20 -8.66 3.42 13.64
C GLY A 20 -9.03 4.90 13.65
N PHE A 21 -8.85 5.61 14.77
CA PHE A 21 -9.32 7.00 14.93
C PHE A 21 -8.21 8.05 14.95
N VAL A 22 -6.94 7.65 15.10
CA VAL A 22 -5.81 8.58 15.09
C VAL A 22 -4.88 8.31 13.92
N ILE A 23 -4.34 7.09 13.82
CA ILE A 23 -3.36 6.76 12.77
C ILE A 23 -4.00 6.83 11.38
N LYS A 24 -5.12 6.13 11.18
CA LYS A 24 -5.82 6.08 9.89
C LYS A 24 -6.21 7.46 9.35
N PRO A 25 -6.97 8.29 10.10
CA PRO A 25 -7.28 9.64 9.65
C PRO A 25 -6.05 10.51 9.38
N ALA A 26 -4.97 10.34 10.14
CA ALA A 26 -3.77 11.14 9.97
C ALA A 26 -3.09 10.87 8.62
N TYR A 27 -2.86 9.61 8.23
CA TYR A 27 -2.25 9.33 6.93
C TYR A 27 -3.21 9.60 5.77
N MET A 28 -4.53 9.45 5.95
CA MET A 28 -5.52 9.76 4.92
C MET A 28 -5.52 11.27 4.62
N LEU A 29 -5.50 12.10 5.67
CA LEU A 29 -5.40 13.55 5.53
C LEU A 29 -4.07 13.96 4.90
N LEU A 30 -2.96 13.34 5.32
CA LEU A 30 -1.65 13.60 4.72
C LEU A 30 -1.63 13.23 3.24
N SER A 31 -2.20 12.07 2.87
CA SER A 31 -2.36 11.66 1.48
C SER A 31 -3.14 12.70 0.67
N LEU A 32 -4.27 13.18 1.19
CA LEU A 32 -5.08 14.22 0.54
C LEU A 32 -4.31 15.53 0.33
N ILE A 33 -3.50 15.94 1.31
CA ILE A 33 -2.60 17.09 1.18
C ILE A 33 -1.59 16.84 0.05
N LEU A 34 -0.93 15.69 0.04
CA LEU A 34 0.04 15.34 -1.00
C LEU A 34 -0.60 15.32 -2.40
N ILE A 35 -1.78 14.71 -2.56
CA ILE A 35 -2.57 14.71 -3.80
C ILE A 35 -2.78 16.15 -4.27
N SER A 36 -3.23 17.03 -3.38
CA SER A 36 -3.49 18.44 -3.69
C SER A 36 -2.23 19.19 -4.12
N LEU A 37 -1.08 18.89 -3.49
CA LEU A 37 0.21 19.49 -3.81
C LEU A 37 0.75 19.05 -5.19
N ILE A 38 0.53 17.79 -5.59
CA ILE A 38 1.08 17.25 -6.84
C ILE A 38 0.10 17.29 -8.03
N TYR A 39 -1.19 17.50 -7.80
CA TYR A 39 -2.26 17.45 -8.82
C TYR A 39 -1.97 18.24 -10.11
N LYS A 40 -1.31 19.41 -10.00
CA LYS A 40 -1.05 20.30 -11.14
C LYS A 40 0.26 19.99 -11.88
N ASN A 41 1.07 19.06 -11.38
CA ASN A 41 2.35 18.77 -11.97
C ASN A 41 2.18 17.83 -13.18
N ASN A 42 2.80 18.22 -14.30
CA ASN A 42 2.67 17.48 -15.55
C ASN A 42 3.74 16.40 -15.76
N SER A 43 4.72 16.30 -14.87
CA SER A 43 5.80 15.32 -14.99
C SER A 43 5.28 13.90 -14.77
N LYS A 44 5.79 12.95 -15.57
CA LYS A 44 5.27 11.57 -15.63
C LYS A 44 5.42 10.84 -14.28
N ASP A 45 6.51 11.08 -13.57
CA ASP A 45 6.79 10.57 -12.22
C ASP A 45 5.76 11.04 -11.20
N LEU A 46 5.49 12.35 -11.14
CA LEU A 46 4.51 12.93 -10.21
C LEU A 46 3.08 12.51 -10.55
N LYS A 47 2.72 12.39 -11.85
CA LYS A 47 1.43 11.81 -12.25
C LYS A 47 1.27 10.37 -11.79
N THR A 48 2.35 9.59 -11.82
CA THR A 48 2.34 8.20 -11.36
C THR A 48 2.11 8.14 -9.85
N LEU A 49 2.84 8.94 -9.07
CA LEU A 49 2.65 9.05 -7.62
C LEU A 49 1.25 9.55 -7.25
N TYR A 50 0.72 10.53 -8.01
CA TYR A 50 -0.65 11.04 -7.88
C TYR A 50 -1.70 9.95 -8.03
N LEU A 51 -1.59 9.10 -9.05
CA LEU A 51 -2.50 7.97 -9.22
C LEU A 51 -2.39 6.98 -8.06
N GLY A 52 -1.16 6.67 -7.61
CA GLY A 52 -0.96 5.80 -6.44
C GLY A 52 -1.65 6.34 -5.18
N LEU A 53 -1.51 7.64 -4.90
CA LEU A 53 -2.17 8.28 -3.76
C LEU A 53 -3.69 8.32 -3.88
N ILE A 54 -4.25 8.51 -5.09
CA ILE A 54 -5.71 8.40 -5.29
C ILE A 54 -6.20 7.00 -4.98
N PHE A 55 -5.56 5.96 -5.54
CA PHE A 55 -5.99 4.59 -5.31
C PHE A 55 -5.87 4.19 -3.84
N PHE A 56 -4.82 4.64 -3.16
CA PHE A 56 -4.68 4.52 -1.72
C PHE A 56 -5.87 5.14 -0.97
N LEU A 57 -6.18 6.42 -1.25
CA LEU A 57 -7.28 7.10 -0.57
C LEU A 57 -8.64 6.46 -0.87
N LEU A 58 -8.86 5.96 -2.10
CA LEU A 58 -10.08 5.23 -2.46
C LEU A 58 -10.19 3.91 -1.70
N GLY A 59 -9.11 3.13 -1.61
CA GLY A 59 -9.08 1.88 -0.86
C GLY A 59 -9.36 2.11 0.64
N GLU A 60 -8.71 3.11 1.22
CA GLU A 60 -8.90 3.49 2.62
C GLU A 60 -10.30 4.03 2.92
N THR A 61 -10.87 4.78 1.96
CA THR A 61 -12.26 5.20 2.07
C THR A 61 -13.22 4.00 2.02
N ALA A 62 -12.92 2.99 1.18
CA ALA A 62 -13.70 1.75 1.16
C ALA A 62 -13.62 1.00 2.50
N CYS A 63 -12.42 0.89 3.09
CA CYS A 63 -12.21 0.33 4.43
C CYS A 63 -13.04 1.08 5.49
N ALA A 64 -12.96 2.41 5.52
CA ALA A 64 -13.70 3.24 6.47
C ALA A 64 -15.24 3.08 6.31
N ILE A 65 -15.75 3.05 5.07
CA ILE A 65 -17.17 2.80 4.78
C ILE A 65 -17.56 1.38 5.25
N ASN A 66 -16.71 0.38 4.98
CA ASN A 66 -16.96 -1.01 5.40
C ASN A 66 -17.15 -1.10 6.92
N TYR A 67 -16.23 -0.47 7.67
CA TYR A 67 -16.27 -0.43 9.12
C TYR A 67 -17.51 0.32 9.65
N ILE A 68 -17.77 1.55 9.18
CA ILE A 68 -18.85 2.40 9.70
C ILE A 68 -20.24 1.80 9.43
N PHE A 69 -20.48 1.28 8.22
CA PHE A 69 -21.83 0.87 7.82
C PHE A 69 -22.11 -0.61 8.00
N THR A 70 -21.09 -1.46 8.01
CA THR A 70 -21.28 -2.92 8.04
C THR A 70 -20.47 -3.62 9.13
N SER A 71 -19.76 -2.85 9.96
CA SER A 71 -18.86 -3.39 10.99
C SER A 71 -17.78 -4.31 10.40
N GLY A 72 -17.32 -4.02 9.17
CA GLY A 72 -16.28 -4.77 8.49
C GLY A 72 -16.74 -6.05 7.77
N ASN A 73 -18.05 -6.32 7.68
CA ASN A 73 -18.56 -7.58 7.13
C ASN A 73 -18.81 -7.56 5.60
N ASN A 74 -18.59 -6.43 4.92
CA ASN A 74 -18.82 -6.35 3.47
C ASN A 74 -17.57 -6.73 2.68
N GLU A 75 -17.55 -7.95 2.15
CA GLU A 75 -16.43 -8.50 1.37
C GLU A 75 -16.09 -7.67 0.12
N PHE A 76 -17.08 -7.04 -0.52
CA PHE A 76 -16.82 -6.24 -1.72
C PHE A 76 -16.03 -4.97 -1.39
N LEU A 77 -16.36 -4.31 -0.26
CA LEU A 77 -15.61 -3.14 0.20
C LEU A 77 -14.21 -3.52 0.66
N GLU A 78 -14.05 -4.71 1.25
CA GLU A 78 -12.74 -5.26 1.59
C GLU A 78 -11.88 -5.48 0.33
N ILE A 79 -12.44 -6.08 -0.72
CA ILE A 79 -11.72 -6.27 -1.99
C ILE A 79 -11.38 -4.92 -2.65
N LEU A 80 -12.24 -3.90 -2.53
CA LEU A 80 -11.92 -2.57 -3.02
C LEU A 80 -10.76 -1.92 -2.23
N HIS A 81 -10.74 -2.13 -0.92
CA HIS A 81 -9.62 -1.74 -0.07
C HIS A 81 -8.33 -2.45 -0.52
N ASP A 82 -8.35 -3.78 -0.65
CA ASP A 82 -7.22 -4.60 -1.10
C ASP A 82 -6.67 -4.15 -2.46
N LEU A 83 -7.55 -3.88 -3.42
CA LEU A 83 -7.15 -3.37 -4.73
C LEU A 83 -6.49 -1.99 -4.64
N GLY A 84 -6.97 -1.11 -3.76
CA GLY A 84 -6.32 0.17 -3.47
C GLY A 84 -4.87 -0.01 -3.01
N MET A 85 -4.63 -1.00 -2.13
CA MET A 85 -3.30 -1.34 -1.64
C MET A 85 -2.42 -2.05 -2.67
N VAL A 86 -3.00 -2.88 -3.54
CA VAL A 86 -2.26 -3.39 -4.71
C VAL A 86 -1.83 -2.22 -5.60
N PHE A 87 -2.73 -1.30 -5.94
CA PHE A 87 -2.41 -0.18 -6.81
C PHE A 87 -1.38 0.77 -6.21
N ILE A 88 -1.38 1.02 -4.89
CA ILE A 88 -0.31 1.80 -4.28
C ILE A 88 1.04 1.08 -4.44
N GLY A 89 1.08 -0.23 -4.26
CA GLY A 89 2.24 -1.09 -4.51
C GLY A 89 2.70 -1.10 -5.97
N ILE A 90 1.83 -0.79 -6.93
CA ILE A 90 2.21 -0.64 -8.35
C ILE A 90 2.77 0.76 -8.60
N TYR A 91 1.99 1.79 -8.27
CA TYR A 91 2.22 3.15 -8.72
C TYR A 91 3.31 3.87 -7.92
N ILE A 92 3.40 3.68 -6.60
CA ILE A 92 4.44 4.35 -5.82
C ILE A 92 5.84 3.88 -6.24
N PRO A 93 6.15 2.56 -6.25
CA PRO A 93 7.47 2.10 -6.69
C PRO A 93 7.79 2.49 -8.13
N MET A 94 6.80 2.47 -9.04
CA MET A 94 7.00 2.92 -10.42
C MET A 94 7.32 4.43 -10.49
N GLY A 95 6.60 5.26 -9.73
CA GLY A 95 6.84 6.69 -9.63
C GLY A 95 8.23 7.00 -9.05
N LEU A 96 8.60 6.32 -7.96
CA LEU A 96 9.91 6.43 -7.33
C LEU A 96 11.05 5.95 -8.24
N PHE A 97 10.84 4.87 -8.98
CA PHE A 97 11.82 4.39 -9.94
C PHE A 97 12.08 5.43 -11.03
N HIS A 98 11.03 5.97 -11.66
CA HIS A 98 11.18 7.05 -12.64
C HIS A 98 11.84 8.29 -12.03
N PHE A 99 11.50 8.60 -10.78
CA PHE A 99 12.05 9.73 -10.05
C PHE A 99 13.56 9.60 -9.81
N VAL A 100 13.99 8.45 -9.28
CA VAL A 100 15.39 8.13 -8.98
C VAL A 100 16.23 8.02 -10.25
N ASP A 101 15.74 7.28 -11.25
CA ASP A 101 16.41 7.09 -12.53
C ASP A 101 16.66 8.43 -13.24
N TYR A 102 15.66 9.33 -13.24
CA TYR A 102 15.79 10.66 -13.84
C TYR A 102 16.72 11.61 -13.06
N ASN A 103 16.65 11.61 -11.71
CA ASN A 103 17.31 12.63 -10.89
C ASN A 103 18.67 12.23 -10.31
N ILE A 104 18.94 10.94 -10.16
CA ILE A 104 20.17 10.43 -9.56
C ILE A 104 21.10 9.86 -10.63
N PHE A 105 20.57 9.15 -11.63
CA PHE A 105 21.39 8.32 -12.49
C PHE A 105 21.83 8.92 -13.83
N CYS A 106 21.21 9.98 -14.40
CA CYS A 106 21.91 10.97 -15.26
C CYS A 106 21.03 11.93 -16.09
N LYS A 107 21.51 13.16 -16.27
CA LYS A 107 21.22 14.02 -17.45
C LYS A 107 22.24 13.88 -18.60
N THR A 108 23.39 13.26 -18.36
CA THR A 108 24.54 13.28 -19.29
C THR A 108 25.16 11.92 -19.59
N CYS A 109 24.57 10.81 -19.13
CA CYS A 109 25.18 9.49 -19.30
C CYS A 109 24.85 8.91 -20.66
N PRO A 110 25.84 8.77 -21.57
CA PRO A 110 25.64 8.16 -22.88
C PRO A 110 25.54 6.62 -22.79
N LYS A 111 25.82 6.03 -21.63
CA LYS A 111 25.97 4.58 -21.40
C LYS A 111 24.73 3.89 -20.81
N ARG A 112 23.53 4.32 -21.19
CA ARG A 112 22.30 3.59 -20.82
C ARG A 112 22.16 2.24 -21.53
N SER A 113 22.99 1.97 -22.54
CA SER A 113 22.91 0.78 -23.40
C SER A 113 23.62 -0.48 -22.88
N GLU A 114 24.38 -0.41 -21.77
CA GLU A 114 25.30 -1.50 -21.38
C GLU A 114 25.15 -1.97 -19.93
N TYR A 115 23.96 -1.91 -19.34
CA TYR A 115 23.72 -2.73 -18.15
C TYR A 115 23.60 -4.19 -18.59
N PRO A 116 24.39 -5.12 -17.99
CA PRO A 116 24.34 -6.52 -18.38
C PRO A 116 22.91 -7.06 -18.24
N ASN A 117 22.43 -7.73 -19.30
CA ASN A 117 21.10 -8.32 -19.38
C ASN A 117 20.79 -9.31 -18.23
N LEU A 118 21.77 -9.70 -17.40
CA LEU A 118 21.60 -10.59 -16.27
C LEU A 118 20.52 -10.10 -15.30
N ASN A 119 20.46 -8.79 -15.04
CA ASN A 119 19.47 -8.19 -14.14
C ASN A 119 18.03 -8.28 -14.69
N LYS A 120 17.85 -8.40 -16.01
CA LYS A 120 16.51 -8.51 -16.63
C LYS A 120 15.83 -9.86 -16.38
N TRP A 121 16.60 -10.89 -16.07
CA TRP A 121 16.08 -12.24 -15.83
C TRP A 121 16.10 -12.60 -14.35
N LEU A 122 17.21 -12.28 -13.68
CA LEU A 122 17.38 -12.67 -12.29
C LEU A 122 16.35 -12.00 -11.38
N LEU A 123 16.15 -10.68 -11.53
CA LEU A 123 15.26 -9.93 -10.65
C LEU A 123 13.80 -10.41 -10.75
N PRO A 124 13.17 -10.49 -11.94
CA PRO A 124 11.79 -10.98 -12.03
C PRO A 124 11.65 -12.43 -11.58
N LEU A 125 12.63 -13.29 -11.89
CA LEU A 125 12.58 -14.70 -11.48
C LEU A 125 12.63 -14.84 -9.96
N SER A 126 13.49 -14.08 -9.28
CA SER A 126 13.56 -14.07 -7.81
C SER A 126 12.24 -13.64 -7.18
N PHE A 127 11.61 -12.57 -7.68
CA PHE A 127 10.33 -12.12 -7.16
C PHE A 127 9.16 -13.07 -7.49
N SER A 128 9.19 -13.74 -8.65
CA SER A 128 8.27 -14.83 -8.95
C SER A 128 8.39 -15.95 -7.92
N ILE A 129 9.61 -16.35 -7.53
CA ILE A 129 9.84 -17.39 -6.52
C ILE A 129 9.27 -16.95 -5.16
N ILE A 130 9.52 -15.72 -4.72
CA ILE A 130 8.99 -15.19 -3.45
C ILE A 130 7.46 -15.18 -3.47
N SER A 131 6.83 -14.90 -4.63
CA SER A 131 5.39 -14.93 -4.79
C SER A 131 4.77 -16.32 -4.54
N PHE A 132 5.54 -17.41 -4.52
CA PHE A 132 5.01 -18.73 -4.14
C PHE A 132 4.77 -18.87 -2.64
N ILE A 133 5.33 -18.02 -1.77
CA ILE A 133 5.21 -18.17 -0.31
C ILE A 133 3.74 -18.22 0.15
N PRO A 134 2.84 -17.30 -0.24
CA PRO A 134 1.44 -17.39 0.17
C PRO A 134 0.70 -18.59 -0.44
N LEU A 135 1.15 -19.10 -1.60
CA LEU A 135 0.52 -20.22 -2.29
C LEU A 135 0.70 -21.57 -1.57
N THR A 136 1.76 -21.72 -0.79
CA THR A 136 2.08 -23.00 -0.12
C THR A 136 1.35 -23.18 1.21
N HIS A 137 0.71 -22.14 1.74
CA HIS A 137 0.05 -22.20 3.03
C HIS A 137 -1.45 -22.46 2.92
N ASP A 138 -2.03 -23.17 3.88
CA ASP A 138 -3.46 -23.50 3.91
C ASP A 138 -4.33 -22.26 4.08
N ILE A 139 -5.53 -22.27 3.50
CA ILE A 139 -6.53 -21.22 3.71
C ILE A 139 -7.21 -21.46 5.06
N VAL A 140 -7.13 -20.50 5.97
CA VAL A 140 -7.71 -20.62 7.32
C VAL A 140 -8.66 -19.45 7.55
N PRO A 141 -9.93 -19.55 7.11
CA PRO A 141 -10.92 -18.50 7.35
C PRO A 141 -11.11 -18.27 8.84
N THR A 142 -11.08 -17.01 9.26
CA THR A 142 -11.19 -16.61 10.67
C THR A 142 -12.33 -15.62 10.88
N SER A 143 -12.98 -15.73 12.03
CA SER A 143 -13.98 -14.78 12.50
C SER A 143 -13.83 -14.65 14.01
N ILE A 144 -13.31 -13.49 14.43
CA ILE A 144 -13.00 -13.18 15.82
C ILE A 144 -13.89 -12.02 16.26
N LEU A 145 -14.74 -12.30 17.23
CA LEU A 145 -15.55 -11.29 17.89
C LEU A 145 -14.79 -10.75 19.10
N MET A 146 -14.67 -9.43 19.19
CA MET A 146 -14.09 -8.75 20.34
C MET A 146 -14.96 -7.60 20.80
N CYS A 147 -14.78 -7.21 22.06
CA CYS A 147 -15.48 -6.08 22.67
C CYS A 147 -14.49 -4.94 22.88
N ILE A 148 -14.74 -3.81 22.21
CA ILE A 148 -13.94 -2.58 22.32
C ILE A 148 -14.80 -1.55 23.03
N PHE A 149 -14.51 -1.26 24.30
CA PHE A 149 -15.27 -0.32 25.13
C PHE A 149 -16.80 -0.54 25.11
N GLY A 150 -17.23 -1.81 25.10
CA GLY A 150 -18.65 -2.18 25.07
C GLY A 150 -19.24 -2.36 23.67
N ALA A 151 -18.56 -1.91 22.61
CA ALA A 151 -18.97 -2.15 21.24
C ALA A 151 -18.44 -3.50 20.75
N GLN A 152 -19.32 -4.32 20.15
CA GLN A 152 -18.91 -5.57 19.52
C GLN A 152 -18.36 -5.28 18.12
N THR A 153 -17.15 -5.74 17.86
CA THR A 153 -16.50 -5.65 16.54
C THR A 153 -16.09 -7.02 16.07
N CYS A 154 -16.34 -7.30 14.79
CA CYS A 154 -15.98 -8.55 14.15
C CYS A 154 -14.74 -8.33 13.28
N PHE A 155 -13.68 -9.09 13.55
CA PHE A 155 -12.54 -9.22 12.65
C PHE A 155 -12.69 -10.53 11.90
N SER A 156 -13.05 -10.44 10.62
CA SER A 156 -13.28 -11.60 9.78
C SER A 156 -12.41 -11.56 8.54
N SER A 157 -11.77 -12.69 8.25
CA SER A 157 -11.13 -12.96 6.97
C SER A 157 -11.84 -14.15 6.37
N THR A 158 -12.71 -13.88 5.39
CA THR A 158 -13.58 -14.91 4.81
C THR A 158 -12.80 -15.77 3.82
N LEU A 159 -13.35 -16.94 3.49
CA LEU A 159 -12.77 -17.83 2.49
C LEU A 159 -12.56 -17.12 1.15
N PHE A 160 -13.52 -16.27 0.75
CA PHE A 160 -13.47 -15.57 -0.52
C PHE A 160 -12.34 -14.54 -0.56
N VAL A 161 -12.22 -13.71 0.48
CA VAL A 161 -11.14 -12.73 0.63
C VAL A 161 -9.78 -13.42 0.61
N GLN A 162 -9.59 -14.49 1.40
CA GLN A 162 -8.31 -15.20 1.41
C GLN A 162 -7.97 -15.84 0.06
N ILE A 163 -8.93 -16.42 -0.67
CA ILE A 163 -8.66 -16.95 -2.02
C ILE A 163 -8.08 -15.84 -2.91
N ILE A 164 -8.64 -14.64 -2.85
CA ILE A 164 -8.14 -13.51 -3.64
C ILE A 164 -6.73 -13.12 -3.17
N GLU A 165 -6.57 -12.83 -1.89
CA GLU A 165 -5.32 -12.32 -1.30
C GLU A 165 -4.17 -13.33 -1.40
N ILE A 166 -4.38 -14.61 -1.10
CA ILE A 166 -3.30 -15.61 -0.95
C ILE A 166 -3.20 -16.60 -2.11
N ARG A 167 -4.13 -16.58 -3.07
CA ARG A 167 -4.05 -17.40 -4.30
C ARG A 167 -4.01 -16.55 -5.56
N VAL A 168 -5.05 -15.75 -5.78
CA VAL A 168 -5.21 -15.03 -7.05
C VAL A 168 -4.11 -13.97 -7.21
N PHE A 169 -3.88 -13.14 -6.20
CA PHE A 169 -2.86 -12.08 -6.27
C PHE A 169 -1.43 -12.62 -6.48
N PRO A 170 -0.95 -13.64 -5.74
CA PRO A 170 0.31 -14.30 -6.03
C PRO A 170 0.45 -14.83 -7.46
N ILE A 171 -0.60 -15.46 -8.01
CA ILE A 171 -0.59 -15.98 -9.38
C ILE A 171 -0.46 -14.83 -10.39
N ILE A 172 -1.24 -13.76 -10.22
CA ILE A 172 -1.13 -12.55 -11.05
C ILE A 172 0.28 -11.97 -10.96
N ALA A 173 0.86 -11.97 -9.76
CA ALA A 173 2.21 -11.48 -9.53
C ALA A 173 3.26 -12.29 -10.31
N ILE A 174 3.23 -13.63 -10.19
CA ILE A 174 4.13 -14.54 -10.91
C ILE A 174 4.01 -14.31 -12.42
N CYS A 175 2.78 -14.29 -12.96
CA CYS A 175 2.56 -14.05 -14.39
C CYS A 175 3.10 -12.68 -14.82
N SER A 176 2.89 -11.64 -14.01
CA SER A 176 3.38 -10.29 -14.30
C SER A 176 4.90 -10.19 -14.27
N PHE A 177 5.57 -10.83 -13.32
CA PHE A 177 7.03 -10.90 -13.29
C PHE A 177 7.60 -11.65 -14.49
N LEU A 178 6.99 -12.76 -14.90
CA LEU A 178 7.40 -13.47 -16.13
C LEU A 178 7.20 -12.59 -17.38
N LEU A 179 6.09 -11.87 -17.48
CA LEU A 179 5.86 -10.91 -18.58
C LEU A 179 6.82 -9.71 -18.52
N SER A 180 7.36 -9.38 -17.34
CA SER A 180 8.27 -8.25 -17.18
C SER A 180 9.60 -8.41 -17.89
N ILE A 181 9.97 -9.66 -18.21
CA ILE A 181 11.11 -10.01 -19.07
C ILE A 181 10.95 -9.38 -20.45
N ALA A 182 9.72 -9.38 -21.00
CA ALA A 182 9.40 -8.76 -22.29
C ALA A 182 9.15 -7.26 -22.16
N LYS A 183 8.43 -6.82 -21.10
CA LYS A 183 8.13 -5.41 -20.84
C LYS A 183 8.24 -5.07 -19.36
N PHE A 184 9.28 -4.34 -18.98
CA PHE A 184 9.60 -4.00 -17.58
C PHE A 184 8.44 -3.35 -16.78
N GLN A 185 7.46 -2.72 -17.43
CA GLN A 185 6.28 -2.17 -16.74
C GLN A 185 5.49 -3.23 -15.95
N PHE A 186 5.44 -4.48 -16.44
CA PHE A 186 4.79 -5.57 -15.71
C PHE A 186 5.53 -5.95 -14.42
N PHE A 187 6.79 -5.54 -14.26
CA PHE A 187 7.52 -5.73 -13.01
C PHE A 187 6.80 -5.02 -11.85
N PHE A 188 6.36 -3.79 -12.06
CA PHE A 188 5.64 -3.03 -11.04
C PHE A 188 4.25 -3.58 -10.76
N VAL A 189 3.56 -4.11 -11.79
CA VAL A 189 2.30 -4.84 -11.61
C VAL A 189 2.53 -6.06 -10.72
N GLY A 190 3.53 -6.88 -11.04
CA GLY A 190 3.89 -8.04 -10.23
C GLY A 190 4.27 -7.66 -8.80
N PHE A 191 5.04 -6.58 -8.65
CA PHE A 191 5.45 -6.06 -7.35
C PHE A 191 4.25 -5.65 -6.49
N GLY A 192 3.27 -4.93 -7.05
CA GLY A 192 2.08 -4.53 -6.29
C GLY A 192 1.26 -5.71 -5.77
N PHE A 193 0.95 -6.68 -6.65
CA PHE A 193 0.21 -7.87 -6.25
C PHE A 193 0.98 -8.75 -5.25
N MET A 194 2.29 -8.96 -5.48
CA MET A 194 3.12 -9.75 -4.58
C MET A 194 3.28 -9.08 -3.22
N SER A 195 3.66 -7.79 -3.19
CA SER A 195 3.95 -7.08 -1.95
C SER A 195 2.72 -7.02 -1.05
N PHE A 196 1.55 -6.71 -1.62
CA PHE A 196 0.30 -6.72 -0.87
C PHE A 196 -0.07 -8.11 -0.36
N SER A 197 -0.01 -9.14 -1.22
CA SER A 197 -0.31 -10.51 -0.82
C SER A 197 0.61 -11.02 0.30
N LEU A 198 1.93 -10.78 0.18
CA LEU A 198 2.89 -11.12 1.22
C LEU A 198 2.62 -10.36 2.51
N PHE A 199 2.29 -9.07 2.40
CA PHE A 199 2.00 -8.25 3.56
C PHE A 199 0.77 -8.77 4.33
N ARG A 200 -0.34 -9.01 3.62
CA ARG A 200 -1.56 -9.61 4.20
C ARG A 200 -1.33 -11.01 4.74
N PHE A 201 -0.53 -11.81 4.04
CA PHE A 201 -0.09 -13.12 4.52
C PHE A 201 0.65 -12.98 5.86
N PHE A 202 1.68 -12.14 5.94
CA PHE A 202 2.44 -11.98 7.19
C PHE A 202 1.59 -11.43 8.32
N LEU A 203 0.72 -10.45 8.07
CA LEU A 203 -0.19 -9.94 9.08
C LEU A 203 -1.15 -11.01 9.58
N THR A 204 -1.86 -11.67 8.68
CA THR A 204 -2.88 -12.68 9.01
C THR A 204 -2.29 -13.84 9.79
N TYR A 205 -1.16 -14.39 9.34
CA TYR A 205 -0.59 -15.60 9.94
C TYR A 205 0.27 -15.31 11.17
N SER A 206 0.93 -14.15 11.25
CA SER A 206 1.68 -13.78 12.46
C SER A 206 0.75 -13.38 13.61
N PHE A 207 -0.41 -12.82 13.29
CA PHE A 207 -1.35 -12.26 14.27
C PHE A 207 -2.72 -12.93 14.27
N ILE A 208 -2.80 -14.19 13.81
CA ILE A 208 -4.07 -14.95 13.71
C ILE A 208 -4.83 -15.02 15.05
N ASN A 209 -4.11 -15.00 16.17
CA ASN A 209 -4.68 -15.02 17.52
C ASN A 209 -4.77 -13.64 18.19
N SER A 210 -4.29 -12.57 17.53
CA SER A 210 -4.35 -11.20 18.04
C SER A 210 -4.55 -10.19 16.90
N PRO A 211 -5.77 -10.15 16.31
CA PRO A 211 -6.11 -9.26 15.20
C PRO A 211 -5.92 -7.76 15.52
N VAL A 212 -5.94 -7.38 16.81
CA VAL A 212 -5.62 -6.01 17.25
C VAL A 212 -4.23 -5.59 16.76
N TRP A 213 -3.22 -6.46 16.92
CA TRP A 213 -1.87 -6.17 16.47
C TRP A 213 -1.74 -6.23 14.95
N SER A 214 -2.48 -7.13 14.29
CA SER A 214 -2.57 -7.15 12.83
C SER A 214 -2.99 -5.79 12.28
N ASN A 215 -4.12 -5.27 12.76
CA ASN A 215 -4.63 -3.97 12.34
C ASN A 215 -3.66 -2.85 12.71
N PHE A 216 -3.09 -2.87 13.91
CA PHE A 216 -2.14 -1.82 14.31
C PHE A 216 -0.93 -1.74 13.38
N TRP A 217 -0.33 -2.89 13.03
CA TRP A 217 0.81 -2.92 12.11
C TRP A 217 0.44 -2.51 10.70
N GLU A 218 -0.75 -2.88 10.21
CA GLU A 218 -1.32 -2.38 8.97
C GLU A 218 -1.32 -0.85 8.94
N GLU A 219 -2.00 -0.20 9.89
CA GLU A 219 -2.10 1.26 9.91
C GLU A 219 -0.73 1.96 10.07
N ILE A 220 0.17 1.38 10.89
CA ILE A 220 1.52 1.93 11.08
C ILE A 220 2.33 1.88 9.79
N THR A 221 2.27 0.77 9.05
CA THR A 221 3.02 0.65 7.79
C THR A 221 2.51 1.61 6.71
N GLU A 222 1.20 1.85 6.67
CA GLU A 222 0.61 2.85 5.77
C GLU A 222 1.01 4.27 6.17
N LEU A 223 1.00 4.60 7.46
CA LEU A 223 1.51 5.88 7.95
C LEU A 223 2.98 6.08 7.55
N ILE A 224 3.82 5.05 7.72
CA ILE A 224 5.24 5.10 7.34
C ILE A 224 5.38 5.32 5.84
N LEU A 225 4.58 4.65 5.02
CA LEU A 225 4.62 4.80 3.56
C LEU A 225 4.27 6.23 3.13
N ILE A 226 3.18 6.79 3.63
CA ILE A 226 2.72 8.14 3.26
C ILE A 226 3.66 9.23 3.82
N THR A 227 4.15 9.08 5.05
CA THR A 227 5.13 10.03 5.63
C THR A 227 6.47 9.98 4.91
N SER A 228 6.95 8.79 4.54
CA SER A 228 8.17 8.64 3.74
C SER A 228 8.03 9.32 2.37
N LEU A 229 6.87 9.18 1.72
CA LEU A 229 6.60 9.86 0.45
C LEU A 229 6.56 11.38 0.63
N ALA A 230 5.94 11.88 1.71
CA ALA A 230 5.91 13.30 2.02
C ALA A 230 7.33 13.88 2.20
N ILE A 231 8.18 13.18 2.97
CA ILE A 231 9.58 13.56 3.19
C ILE A 231 10.36 13.56 1.88
N LEU A 232 10.17 12.55 1.03
CA LEU A 232 10.81 12.48 -0.28
C LEU A 232 10.42 13.66 -1.17
N LEU A 233 9.12 13.93 -1.31
CA LEU A 233 8.61 15.04 -2.12
C LEU A 233 9.11 16.40 -1.58
N TRP A 234 9.15 16.57 -0.26
CA TRP A 234 9.68 17.77 0.37
C TRP A 234 11.18 17.97 0.09
N THR A 235 11.97 16.89 0.24
CA THR A 235 13.43 16.93 0.02
C THR A 235 13.79 17.34 -1.41
N PHE A 236 12.95 16.98 -2.38
CA PHE A 236 13.20 17.25 -3.78
C PHE A 236 12.38 18.39 -4.38
N LYS A 237 11.62 19.15 -3.56
CA LYS A 237 10.75 20.23 -4.02
C LYS A 237 11.48 21.25 -4.91
N ASN A 238 12.72 21.64 -4.53
CA ASN A 238 13.52 22.63 -5.27
C ASN A 238 13.98 22.13 -6.66
N LYS A 239 14.08 20.80 -6.86
CA LYS A 239 14.43 20.25 -8.19
C LYS A 239 13.27 20.37 -9.19
N TYR A 240 12.03 20.40 -8.68
CA TYR A 240 10.82 20.57 -9.49
C TYR A 240 10.47 22.04 -9.74
N GLU A 241 11.10 22.99 -9.03
CA GLU A 241 10.87 24.43 -9.19
C GLU A 241 11.30 24.99 -10.55
N TYR A 242 12.11 24.26 -11.35
CA TYR A 242 12.57 24.76 -12.65
C TYR A 242 11.54 24.67 -13.80
N SER A 243 10.29 24.19 -13.59
CA SER A 243 9.31 24.16 -14.68
C SER A 243 7.90 24.71 -14.41
N SER A 244 7.43 24.93 -13.17
CA SER A 244 6.09 25.57 -12.98
C SER A 244 5.70 26.07 -11.58
N ILE A 245 6.57 26.01 -10.57
CA ILE A 245 6.15 26.26 -9.17
C ILE A 245 6.62 27.64 -8.68
N TYR A 246 5.92 28.70 -9.10
CA TYR A 246 5.94 30.01 -8.43
C TYR A 246 4.86 30.11 -7.32
N LYS A 247 4.35 28.98 -6.80
CA LYS A 247 3.23 28.95 -5.84
C LYS A 247 3.50 28.27 -4.49
N PHE A 248 4.59 27.53 -4.34
CA PHE A 248 4.91 26.90 -3.04
C PHE A 248 5.31 27.94 -2.00
N ASP A 249 6.12 28.93 -2.38
CA ASP A 249 6.52 30.00 -1.47
C ASP A 249 5.34 30.80 -0.95
N LYS A 250 4.31 31.05 -1.76
CA LYS A 250 3.17 31.88 -1.34
C LYS A 250 2.30 31.24 -0.26
N PHE A 251 2.39 29.92 -0.05
CA PHE A 251 1.63 29.21 0.98
C PHE A 251 2.36 29.17 2.33
N PHE A 252 3.70 29.19 2.32
CA PHE A 252 4.52 29.16 3.54
C PHE A 252 5.18 30.51 3.91
N SER A 253 5.29 31.46 2.97
CA SER A 253 5.95 32.77 3.20
C SER A 253 5.02 33.85 3.77
N LYS A 254 3.76 33.54 4.08
CA LYS A 254 2.78 34.54 4.52
C LYS A 254 2.77 34.84 6.04
N LYS A 255 3.83 34.51 6.76
CA LYS A 255 4.04 34.93 8.15
C LYS A 255 5.52 35.26 8.41
N SER A 256 5.87 36.51 8.11
CA SER A 256 6.88 37.31 8.81
C SER A 256 6.46 38.75 8.73
#